data_AF-A0A953YAJ3-F1
#
_entry.id   AF-A0A953YAJ3-F1
#
_cell.length_a   1.000
_cell.length_b   1.000
_cell.length_c   1.000
_cell.angle_alpha   90.00
_cell.angle_beta   90.00
_cell.angle_gamma   90.00
#
_symmetry.space_group_name_H-M   'P 1'
#
loop_
_entity.id
_entity.type
_entity.pdbx_description
1 polymer ?
#
loop_
_entity_poly.entity_id
_entity_poly.type
_entity_poly.pdbx_seq_one_letter_code
_entity_poly.pdbx_strand_id
1 'polypeptide(L)'
;MPDAFVLPPDLQALVDDAIASGDYSDPEAVLRDAFGLWQDQRALLRLSPNALPAAAEAAIGRLWDEGMTSGQSLEGEAVLLELRERFGSKAN
;
A
#
# COMPACT_ATOMS: atom_id res chain seq x y z
N MET A 1 -23.56 -17.19 7.41
CA MET A 1 -23.16 -16.76 6.06
C MET A 1 -22.39 -15.47 6.21
N PRO A 2 -21.27 -15.24 5.50
CA PRO A 2 -20.65 -13.92 5.52
C PRO A 2 -21.67 -12.89 5.01
N ASP A 3 -21.68 -11.70 5.62
CA ASP A 3 -22.61 -10.63 5.29
C ASP A 3 -22.55 -10.29 3.79
N ALA A 4 -23.73 -10.06 3.19
CA ALA A 4 -23.82 -9.67 1.79
C ALA A 4 -23.06 -8.36 1.56
N PHE A 5 -22.14 -8.36 0.61
CA PHE A 5 -21.41 -7.17 0.19
C PHE A 5 -22.36 -6.19 -0.48
N VAL A 6 -22.56 -5.01 0.11
CA VAL A 6 -23.43 -3.98 -0.46
C VAL A 6 -22.61 -3.05 -1.35
N LEU A 7 -22.92 -3.06 -2.64
CA LEU A 7 -22.32 -2.13 -3.59
C LEU A 7 -22.94 -0.74 -3.44
N PRO A 8 -22.14 0.33 -3.54
CA PRO A 8 -22.65 1.67 -3.81
C PRO A 8 -23.55 1.68 -5.06
N PRO A 9 -24.58 2.54 -5.13
CA PRO A 9 -25.53 2.57 -6.24
C PRO A 9 -24.86 2.69 -7.62
N ASP A 10 -23.80 3.49 -7.72
CA ASP A 10 -23.09 3.69 -8.98
C ASP A 10 -22.38 2.41 -9.47
N LEU A 11 -21.83 1.62 -8.55
CA LEU A 11 -21.22 0.34 -8.89
C LEU A 11 -22.26 -0.74 -9.20
N GLN A 12 -23.41 -0.70 -8.53
CA GLN A 12 -24.52 -1.59 -8.85
C GLN A 12 -25.02 -1.35 -10.28
N ALA A 13 -25.17 -0.08 -10.69
CA ALA A 13 -25.58 0.26 -12.06
C ALA A 13 -24.60 -0.27 -13.12
N LEU A 14 -23.29 -0.20 -12.86
CA LEU A 14 -22.28 -0.76 -13.76
C LEU A 14 -22.37 -2.29 -13.90
N VAL A 15 -22.66 -2.99 -12.80
CA VAL A 15 -22.87 -4.44 -12.82
C VAL A 15 -24.14 -4.78 -13.61
N ASP A 16 -25.22 -4.05 -13.38
CA ASP A 16 -26.50 -4.28 -14.07
C ASP A 16 -26.36 -4.03 -15.58
N ASP A 17 -25.65 -2.96 -15.98
CA ASP A 17 -25.37 -2.64 -17.39
C ASP A 17 -24.53 -3.72 -18.08
N ALA A 18 -23.49 -4.24 -17.40
CA ALA A 18 -22.61 -5.28 -17.93
C ALA A 18 -23.32 -6.64 -18.11
N ILE A 19 -24.36 -6.90 -17.32
CA ILE A 19 -25.22 -8.08 -17.50
C ILE A 19 -26.23 -7.82 -18.63
N ALA A 20 -26.82 -6.62 -18.66
CA ALA A 20 -27.80 -6.24 -19.67
C ALA A 20 -27.20 -6.22 -21.10
N SER A 21 -25.91 -5.89 -21.24
CA SER A 21 -25.17 -5.96 -22.50
C SER A 21 -24.88 -7.40 -22.94
N GLY A 22 -24.98 -8.38 -22.03
CA GLY A 22 -24.61 -9.77 -22.26
C GLY A 22 -23.11 -10.05 -22.14
N ASP A 23 -22.31 -9.09 -21.67
CA ASP A 23 -20.86 -9.28 -21.45
C ASP A 23 -20.60 -10.27 -20.31
N TYR A 24 -21.52 -10.37 -19.34
CA TYR A 24 -21.44 -11.30 -18.21
C TYR A 24 -22.78 -12.00 -17.92
N SER A 25 -22.70 -13.23 -17.41
CA SER A 25 -23.86 -14.08 -17.11
C SER A 25 -24.57 -13.72 -15.80
N ASP A 26 -23.82 -13.18 -14.84
CA ASP A 26 -24.28 -12.92 -13.48
C ASP A 26 -23.36 -11.90 -12.77
N PRO A 27 -23.83 -11.29 -11.66
CA PRO A 27 -23.05 -10.31 -10.90
C PRO A 27 -21.72 -10.87 -10.36
N GLU A 28 -21.67 -12.16 -10.00
CA GLU A 28 -20.47 -12.77 -9.43
C GLU A 28 -19.35 -12.89 -10.47
N ALA A 29 -19.70 -13.13 -11.74
CA ALA A 29 -18.79 -13.13 -12.86
C ALA A 29 -18.12 -11.75 -13.05
N VAL A 30 -18.92 -10.67 -13.01
CA VAL A 30 -18.40 -9.29 -13.10
C VAL A 30 -17.43 -9.01 -11.94
N LEU A 31 -17.83 -9.36 -10.71
CA LEU A 31 -17.01 -9.13 -9.53
C LEU A 31 -15.71 -9.94 -9.57
N ARG A 32 -15.76 -11.22 -9.97
CA ARG A 32 -14.58 -12.07 -10.07
C ARG A 32 -13.57 -11.51 -11.07
N ASP A 33 -14.05 -11.03 -12.21
CA ASP A 33 -13.21 -10.42 -13.23
C ASP A 33 -12.58 -9.10 -12.73
N ALA A 34 -13.39 -8.22 -12.13
CA ALA A 34 -12.90 -6.98 -11.52
C ALA A 34 -11.85 -7.22 -10.43
N PHE A 35 -12.04 -8.22 -9.56
CA PHE A 35 -11.05 -8.60 -8.55
C PHE A 35 -9.79 -9.23 -9.17
N GLY A 36 -9.91 -9.94 -10.29
CA GLY A 36 -8.76 -10.43 -11.06
C GLY A 36 -7.91 -9.27 -11.58
N LEU A 37 -8.54 -8.32 -12.28
CA LEU A 37 -7.88 -7.11 -12.77
C LEU A 37 -7.22 -6.30 -11.65
N TRP A 38 -7.89 -6.16 -10.50
CA TRP A 38 -7.32 -5.47 -9.34
C TRP A 38 -6.08 -6.19 -8.77
N GLN A 39 -6.10 -7.53 -8.70
CA GLN A 39 -4.94 -8.32 -8.27
C GLN A 39 -3.77 -8.18 -9.26
N ASP A 40 -4.05 -8.27 -10.56
CA ASP A 40 -3.04 -8.12 -11.60
C ASP A 40 -2.40 -6.73 -11.57
N GLN A 41 -3.21 -5.68 -11.37
CA GLN A 41 -2.68 -4.31 -11.23
C GLN A 41 -1.75 -4.21 -10.00
N ARG A 42 -2.11 -4.82 -8.87
CA ARG A 42 -1.21 -4.86 -7.69
C ARG A 42 0.05 -5.68 -7.94
N ALA A 43 -0.04 -6.76 -8.71
CA ALA A 43 1.14 -7.53 -9.11
C ALA A 43 2.04 -6.69 -10.02
N LEU A 44 1.49 -5.99 -11.01
CA LEU A 44 2.23 -5.09 -11.90
C LEU A 44 2.90 -3.94 -11.13
N LEU A 45 2.21 -3.35 -10.14
CA LEU A 45 2.81 -2.34 -9.28
C LEU A 45 4.02 -2.88 -8.50
N ARG A 46 4.01 -4.16 -8.11
CA ARG A 46 5.15 -4.84 -7.47
C ARG A 46 6.25 -5.26 -8.45
N LEU A 47 5.92 -5.41 -9.74
CA LEU A 47 6.86 -5.70 -10.82
C LEU A 47 7.42 -4.42 -11.47
N SER A 48 6.94 -3.24 -11.07
CA SER A 48 7.51 -1.96 -11.51
C SER A 48 9.01 -1.96 -11.20
N PRO A 49 9.88 -1.50 -12.12
CA PRO A 49 11.33 -1.44 -11.87
C PRO A 49 11.70 -0.54 -10.69
N ASN A 50 10.76 0.32 -10.26
CA ASN A 50 10.89 1.18 -9.09
C ASN A 50 10.14 0.63 -7.86
N ALA A 51 9.49 -0.53 -7.98
CA ALA A 51 8.86 -1.20 -6.86
C ALA A 51 9.94 -1.71 -5.91
N LEU A 52 9.69 -1.55 -4.62
CA LEU A 52 10.54 -2.16 -3.62
C LEU A 52 10.19 -3.64 -3.50
N PRO A 53 11.17 -4.53 -3.25
CA PRO A 53 10.88 -5.89 -2.86
C PRO A 53 9.96 -5.91 -1.63
N ALA A 54 9.05 -6.88 -1.53
CA ALA A 54 8.10 -6.97 -0.40
C ALA A 54 8.80 -6.96 0.98
N ALA A 55 10.00 -7.53 1.07
CA ALA A 55 10.81 -7.49 2.29
C ALA A 55 11.29 -6.07 2.65
N ALA A 56 11.60 -5.23 1.65
CA ALA A 56 12.00 -3.85 1.85
C ALA A 56 10.81 -2.97 2.24
N GLU A 57 9.65 -3.15 1.62
CA GLU A 57 8.40 -2.47 2.05
C GLU A 57 8.08 -2.79 3.51
N ALA A 58 8.15 -4.07 3.89
CA ALA A 58 7.92 -4.50 5.28
C ALA A 58 8.97 -3.93 6.25
N ALA A 59 10.23 -3.82 5.83
CA ALA A 59 11.27 -3.20 6.65
C ALA A 59 11.03 -1.71 6.86
N ILE A 60 10.64 -0.98 5.80
CA ILE A 60 10.31 0.45 5.87
C ILE A 60 9.12 0.67 6.80
N GLY A 61 8.05 -0.12 6.68
CA GLY A 61 6.88 -0.01 7.57
C GLY A 61 7.28 -0.17 9.05
N ARG A 62 8.09 -1.19 9.37
CA ARG A 62 8.58 -1.38 10.75
C ARG A 62 9.42 -0.21 11.25
N LEU A 63 10.37 0.28 10.44
CA LEU A 63 11.24 1.41 10.83
C LEU A 63 10.43 2.71 10.98
N TRP A 64 9.41 2.89 10.16
CA TRP A 64 8.47 4.01 10.27
C TRP A 64 7.70 3.94 11.58
N ASP A 65 7.11 2.79 11.91
CA ASP A 65 6.37 2.60 13.16
C ASP A 65 7.28 2.79 14.39
N GLU A 66 8.52 2.30 14.31
CA GLU A 66 9.54 2.54 15.33
C GLU A 66 9.84 4.04 15.49
N GLY A 67 10.05 4.76 14.39
CA GLY A 67 10.25 6.20 14.39
C GLY A 67 9.06 6.96 14.99
N MET A 68 7.84 6.61 14.59
CA MET A 68 6.60 7.20 15.11
C MET A 68 6.41 6.97 16.62
N THR A 69 6.91 5.87 17.15
CA THR A 69 6.82 5.52 18.58
C THR A 69 8.04 5.97 19.39
N SER A 70 9.09 6.49 18.75
CA SER A 70 10.37 6.84 19.37
C SER A 70 10.37 8.12 20.21
N GLY A 71 9.28 8.90 20.19
CA GLY A 71 9.13 10.13 20.96
C GLY A 71 9.09 11.38 20.11
N GLN A 72 9.45 12.53 20.70
CA GLN A 72 9.42 13.81 20.00
C GLN A 72 10.57 13.93 19.00
N SER A 73 10.28 14.50 17.83
CA SER A 73 11.31 14.87 16.87
C SER A 73 12.24 15.94 17.45
N LEU A 74 13.53 15.85 17.11
CA LEU A 74 14.57 16.77 17.55
C LEU A 74 15.04 17.64 16.39
N GLU A 75 15.56 18.83 16.71
CA GLU A 75 16.17 19.73 15.72
C GLU A 75 17.49 19.14 15.19
N GLY A 76 17.53 18.89 13.88
CA GLY A 76 18.58 18.07 13.27
C GLY A 76 19.99 18.65 13.38
N GLU A 77 20.15 19.97 13.26
CA GLU A 77 21.47 20.61 13.24
C GLU A 77 22.18 20.55 14.61
N ALA A 78 21.44 20.71 15.70
CA ALA A 78 21.97 20.58 17.05
C ALA A 78 22.40 19.14 17.35
N VAL A 79 21.59 18.15 16.94
CA VAL A 79 21.91 16.72 17.10
C VAL A 79 23.15 16.34 16.28
N LEU A 80 23.26 16.82 15.03
CA LEU A 80 24.42 16.55 14.19
C LEU A 80 25.72 17.16 14.75
N LEU A 81 25.63 18.34 15.38
CA LEU A 81 26.77 18.98 16.04
C LEU A 81 27.24 18.14 17.25
N GLU A 82 26.31 17.73 18.13
CA GLU A 82 26.61 16.88 19.28
C GLU A 82 27.28 15.55 18.83
N LEU A 83 26.71 14.90 17.81
CA LEU A 83 27.26 13.67 17.26
C LEU A 83 28.67 13.87 16.71
N ARG A 84 28.95 14.99 16.03
CA ARG A 84 30.28 15.31 15.52
C ARG A 84 31.29 15.52 16.65
N GLU A 85 30.91 16.22 17.71
CA GLU A 85 31.77 16.41 18.88
C GLU A 85 32.05 15.08 19.59
N ARG A 86 31.03 14.24 19.72
CA ARG A 86 31.10 12.95 20.40
C ARG A 86 31.89 11.89 19.64
N PHE A 87 31.78 11.85 18.32
CA PHE A 87 32.35 10.79 17.48
C PHE A 87 33.48 11.24 16.55
N GLY A 88 33.69 12.55 16.35
CA GLY A 88 34.72 13.08 15.45
C GLY A 88 36.16 12.82 15.90
N SER A 89 36.38 12.52 17.19
CA SER A 89 37.69 12.16 17.74
C SER A 89 38.05 10.68 17.55
N LYS A 90 37.09 9.83 17.15
CA LYS A 90 37.29 8.37 17.04
C LYS A 90 37.81 7.91 15.66
N ALA A 91 38.24 8.85 14.82
CA ALA A 91 38.71 8.63 13.44
C ALA A 91 40.23 8.77 13.24
N ASN A 92 41.03 8.84 14.32
CA ASN A 92 42.49 8.71 14.28
C ASN A 92 42.94 7.45 15.02
#